data_AF-A0A6B2C0U6-F1
#
_entry.id   AF-A0A6B2C0U6-F1
#
_cell.length_a   1.000
_cell.length_b   1.000
_cell.length_c   1.000
_cell.angle_alpha   90.00
_cell.angle_beta   90.00
_cell.angle_gamma   90.00
#
_symmetry.space_group_name_H-M   'P 1'
#
loop_
_entity.id
_entity.type
_entity.pdbx_description
1 polymer ?
#
loop_
_entity_poly.entity_id
_entity_poly.type
_entity_poly.pdbx_seq_one_letter_code
_entity_poly.pdbx_strand_id
1 'polypeptide(L)'
;MKVLIDKEPDGPVIFMVNLRDECVKKPGVLYLVALQTMFAIQKGELLAKKPEIDFLMRLAKTDQIFLAKKICSGTDHIVYIIESDDKTVEKISEEDINEAELSALVSAKKS
;
A
#
# COMPACT_ATOMS: atom_id res chain seq x y z
N MET A 1 -7.42 -8.28 7.21
CA MET A 1 -6.98 -6.91 6.81
C MET A 1 -7.90 -6.43 5.71
N LYS A 2 -8.19 -5.13 5.62
CA LYS A 2 -9.01 -4.54 4.57
C LYS A 2 -8.49 -3.16 4.17
N VAL A 3 -8.74 -2.77 2.92
CA VAL A 3 -8.47 -1.42 2.40
C VAL A 3 -9.78 -0.64 2.33
N LEU A 4 -9.79 0.58 2.84
CA LEU A 4 -10.90 1.51 2.70
C LEU A 4 -10.41 2.79 2.03
N ILE A 5 -11.17 3.33 1.09
CA ILE A 5 -10.87 4.59 0.38
C ILE A 5 -11.98 5.59 0.73
N ASP A 6 -11.61 6.73 1.30
CA ASP A 6 -12.49 7.83 1.75
C ASP A 6 -13.69 7.41 2.61
N LYS A 7 -13.53 6.27 3.27
CA LYS A 7 -14.53 5.73 4.17
C LYS A 7 -13.91 5.60 5.54
N GLU A 8 -14.57 6.20 6.53
CA GLU A 8 -14.15 6.08 7.91
C GLU A 8 -14.06 4.60 8.32
N PRO A 9 -12.99 4.21 9.00
CA PRO A 9 -12.78 2.84 9.44
C PRO A 9 -13.70 2.51 10.62
N ASP A 10 -14.28 1.32 10.58
CA ASP A 10 -15.08 0.73 11.66
C ASP A 10 -14.25 -0.19 12.58
N GLY A 11 -12.94 -0.26 12.36
CA GLY A 11 -12.00 -1.10 13.10
C GLY A 11 -10.62 -0.47 13.30
N PRO A 12 -9.69 -1.19 13.95
CA PRO A 12 -8.35 -0.69 14.23
C PRO A 12 -7.58 -0.36 12.94
N VAL A 13 -7.09 0.88 12.84
CA VAL A 13 -6.25 1.33 11.72
C VAL A 13 -4.82 0.88 11.97
N ILE A 14 -4.28 0.10 11.03
CA ILE A 14 -2.87 -0.29 11.03
C ILE A 14 -2.02 0.92 10.60
N PHE A 15 -2.36 1.50 9.46
CA PHE A 15 -1.83 2.79 9.01
C PHE A 15 -2.79 3.45 8.01
N MET A 16 -2.59 4.74 7.78
CA MET A 16 -3.32 5.52 6.79
C MET A 16 -2.34 6.23 5.86
N VAL A 17 -2.78 6.50 4.63
CA VAL A 17 -1.99 7.23 3.64
C VAL A 17 -2.88 8.16 2.85
N ASN A 18 -2.43 9.40 2.66
CA ASN A 18 -3.11 10.35 1.78
C ASN A 18 -2.51 10.25 0.38
N LEU A 19 -3.36 10.01 -0.60
CA LEU A 19 -2.99 9.78 -1.98
C LEU A 19 -3.50 10.89 -2.89
N ARG A 20 -2.81 11.05 -4.02
CA ARG A 20 -3.34 11.76 -5.18
C ARG A 20 -4.26 10.86 -6.00
N ASP A 21 -5.18 11.47 -6.75
CA ASP A 21 -6.09 10.77 -7.67
C ASP A 21 -5.35 9.73 -8.55
N GLU A 22 -4.23 10.11 -9.16
CA GLU A 22 -3.47 9.22 -10.07
C GLU A 22 -2.88 7.97 -9.40
N CYS A 23 -2.76 7.99 -8.07
CA CYS A 23 -2.22 6.88 -7.28
C CYS A 23 -3.29 6.05 -6.57
N VAL A 24 -4.58 6.43 -6.62
CA VAL A 24 -5.66 5.59 -6.12
C VAL A 24 -5.93 4.45 -7.12
N LYS A 25 -5.30 3.30 -6.86
CA LYS A 25 -5.47 2.09 -7.66
C LYS A 25 -6.74 1.33 -7.30
N LYS A 26 -7.06 0.29 -8.07
CA LYS A 26 -8.12 -0.67 -7.72
C LYS A 26 -7.90 -1.19 -6.29
N PRO A 27 -8.97 -1.41 -5.49
CA PRO A 27 -8.84 -1.91 -4.12
C PRO A 27 -7.97 -3.17 -4.00
N GLY A 28 -8.06 -4.11 -4.95
CA GLY A 28 -7.20 -5.31 -4.98
C GLY A 28 -5.71 -5.00 -5.08
N VAL A 29 -5.31 -4.04 -5.93
CA VAL A 29 -3.91 -3.58 -6.04
C VAL A 29 -3.45 -2.94 -4.73
N LEU A 30 -4.24 -2.02 -4.17
CA LEU A 30 -3.93 -1.37 -2.91
C LEU A 30 -3.81 -2.39 -1.76
N TYR A 31 -4.66 -3.42 -1.76
CA TYR A 31 -4.64 -4.51 -0.80
C TYR A 31 -3.34 -5.33 -0.91
N LEU A 32 -2.92 -5.68 -2.12
CA LEU A 32 -1.68 -6.41 -2.36
C LEU A 32 -0.45 -5.57 -1.95
N VAL A 33 -0.42 -4.28 -2.25
CA VAL A 33 0.66 -3.38 -1.80
C VAL A 33 0.67 -3.26 -0.28
N ALA A 34 -0.50 -3.16 0.36
CA ALA A 34 -0.60 -3.15 1.82
C ALA A 34 -0.08 -4.45 2.43
N LEU A 35 -0.41 -5.61 1.84
CA LEU A 35 0.12 -6.90 2.27
C LEU A 35 1.66 -6.94 2.17
N GLN A 36 2.24 -6.46 1.07
CA GLN A 36 3.69 -6.38 0.91
C GLN A 36 4.33 -5.53 2.02
N THR A 37 3.74 -4.36 2.32
CA THR A 37 4.19 -3.52 3.44
C THR A 37 4.07 -4.25 4.77
N MET A 38 2.95 -4.94 5.04
CA MET A 38 2.77 -5.72 6.27
C MET A 38 3.80 -6.84 6.43
N PHE A 39 4.09 -7.59 5.36
CA PHE A 39 5.14 -8.59 5.39
C PHE A 39 6.50 -7.95 5.67
N ALA A 40 6.79 -6.79 5.06
CA ALA A 40 8.02 -6.06 5.33
C ALA A 40 8.13 -5.56 6.79
N ILE A 41 7.02 -5.17 7.43
CA ILE A 41 6.99 -4.87 8.88
C ILE A 41 7.39 -6.12 9.66
N GLN A 42 6.74 -7.25 9.40
CA GLN A 42 6.95 -8.50 10.14
C GLN A 42 8.38 -9.06 10.00
N LYS A 43 9.02 -8.81 8.85
CA LYS A 43 10.39 -9.26 8.56
C LYS A 43 11.46 -8.23 8.90
N GLY A 44 11.08 -7.00 9.25
CA GLY A 44 12.03 -5.90 9.46
C GLY A 44 12.67 -5.41 8.15
N GLU A 45 12.00 -5.60 7.02
CA GLU A 45 12.48 -5.33 5.66
C GLU A 45 11.83 -4.09 5.03
N LEU A 46 11.24 -3.21 5.85
CA LEU A 46 10.65 -1.97 5.36
C LEU A 46 11.69 -1.14 4.59
N LEU A 47 11.26 -0.59 3.45
CA LEU A 47 12.07 0.32 2.66
C LEU A 47 12.28 1.67 3.37
N ALA A 48 11.38 2.03 4.29
CA ALA A 48 11.42 3.23 5.11
C ALA A 48 11.00 2.95 6.56
N LYS A 49 11.36 3.84 7.50
CA LYS A 49 11.04 3.66 8.93
C LYS A 49 9.53 3.55 9.24
N LYS A 50 8.68 4.08 8.37
CA LYS A 50 7.24 4.19 8.60
C LYS A 50 6.45 3.40 7.53
N PRO A 51 5.47 2.57 7.92
CA PRO A 51 4.69 1.76 6.98
C PRO A 51 4.04 2.56 5.86
N GLU A 52 3.46 3.73 6.17
CA GLU A 52 2.80 4.56 5.16
C GLU A 52 3.78 5.09 4.10
N ILE A 53 5.05 5.24 4.45
CA ILE A 53 6.09 5.66 3.51
C ILE A 53 6.58 4.48 2.67
N ASP A 54 6.75 3.30 3.27
CA ASP A 54 7.05 2.07 2.52
C ASP A 54 5.95 1.76 1.50
N PHE A 55 4.69 1.90 1.91
CA PHE A 55 3.53 1.76 1.03
C PHE A 55 3.59 2.73 -0.16
N LEU A 56 3.86 4.02 0.08
CA LEU A 56 4.03 5.02 -0.99
C LEU A 56 5.18 4.67 -1.94
N MET A 57 6.30 4.17 -1.42
CA MET A 57 7.46 3.78 -2.20
C MET A 57 7.16 2.60 -3.13
N ARG A 58 6.46 1.58 -2.62
CA ARG A 58 5.98 0.45 -3.42
C ARG A 58 4.98 0.89 -4.49
N LEU A 59 4.02 1.73 -4.11
CA LEU A 59 3.00 2.23 -5.03
C LEU A 59 3.60 3.09 -6.16
N ALA A 60 4.53 3.98 -5.81
CA ALA A 60 5.25 4.84 -6.75
C ALA A 60 6.39 4.11 -7.50
N LYS A 61 6.62 2.82 -7.20
CA LYS A 61 7.62 1.96 -7.83
C LYS A 61 9.04 2.54 -7.74
N THR A 62 9.40 3.12 -6.59
CA THR A 62 10.69 3.75 -6.34
C THR A 62 11.17 3.55 -4.90
N ASP A 63 12.48 3.41 -4.72
CA ASP A 63 13.14 3.32 -3.42
C ASP A 63 13.57 4.69 -2.84
N GLN A 64 13.23 5.79 -3.52
CA GLN A 64 13.51 7.15 -3.08
C GLN A 64 12.30 7.78 -2.39
N ILE A 65 12.38 8.03 -1.08
CA ILE A 65 11.28 8.60 -0.28
C ILE A 65 10.74 9.91 -0.88
N PHE A 66 11.63 10.82 -1.28
CA PHE A 66 11.22 12.12 -1.82
C PHE A 66 10.45 11.96 -3.14
N LEU A 67 10.92 11.07 -4.01
CA LEU A 67 10.27 10.80 -5.29
C LEU A 67 8.91 10.11 -5.09
N ALA A 68 8.83 9.13 -4.18
CA ALA A 68 7.59 8.44 -3.85
C ALA A 68 6.51 9.41 -3.35
N LYS A 69 6.88 10.32 -2.45
CA LYS A 69 5.98 11.38 -1.97
C LYS A 69 5.56 12.33 -3.08
N LYS A 70 6.50 12.74 -3.95
CA LYS A 70 6.20 13.62 -5.08
C LYS A 70 5.20 12.99 -6.05
N ILE A 71 5.30 11.68 -6.30
CA ILE A 71 4.44 10.95 -7.23
C ILE A 71 3.07 10.68 -6.62
N CYS A 72 3.01 10.11 -5.41
CA CYS A 72 1.76 9.56 -4.88
C CYS A 72 1.18 10.26 -3.66
N SER A 73 1.93 11.07 -2.91
CA SER A 73 1.37 11.75 -1.75
C SER A 73 0.53 12.95 -2.20
N GLY A 74 -0.71 12.99 -1.71
CA GLY A 74 -1.70 14.02 -2.03
C GLY A 74 -2.65 14.27 -0.88
N THR A 75 -3.73 14.99 -1.16
CA THR A 75 -4.84 15.24 -0.23
C THR A 75 -6.19 14.89 -0.84
N ASP A 76 -6.18 14.30 -2.04
CA ASP A 76 -7.40 14.07 -2.82
C ASP A 76 -8.19 12.89 -2.23
N HIS A 77 -7.46 11.87 -1.78
CA HIS A 77 -8.03 10.67 -1.17
C HIS A 77 -7.29 10.25 0.10
N ILE A 78 -8.03 9.66 1.04
CA ILE A 78 -7.47 9.02 2.23
C ILE A 78 -7.71 7.51 2.12
N VAL A 79 -6.62 6.73 2.16
CA VAL A 79 -6.68 5.27 2.18
C VAL A 79 -6.33 4.76 3.57
N TYR A 80 -7.24 3.99 4.15
CA TYR A 80 -7.07 3.32 5.44
C TYR A 80 -6.77 1.85 5.23
N ILE A 81 -5.70 1.36 5.86
CA ILE A 81 -5.40 -0.06 5.99
C ILE A 81 -5.80 -0.47 7.40
N ILE A 82 -6.81 -1.33 7.51
CA ILE A 82 -7.39 -1.74 8.79
C ILE A 82 -7.19 -3.22 9.08
N GLU A 83 -7.13 -3.55 10.36
CA GLU A 83 -7.35 -4.92 10.81
C GLU A 83 -8.80 -5.31 10.51
N SER A 84 -8.99 -6.54 10.07
CA SER A 84 -10.32 -7.08 9.81
C SER A 84 -10.32 -8.55 10.18
N ASP A 85 -11.25 -8.91 11.07
CA ASP A 85 -11.54 -10.28 11.50
C ASP A 85 -12.35 -11.06 10.46
N ASP A 86 -12.78 -10.39 9.39
CA ASP A 86 -13.48 -11.02 8.29
C ASP A 86 -12.53 -12.00 7.59
N LYS A 87 -12.93 -13.27 7.55
CA LYS A 87 -12.18 -14.34 6.88
C LYS A 87 -12.40 -14.33 5.38
N THR A 88 -13.27 -13.45 4.86
CA THR A 88 -13.37 -13.26 3.41
C THR A 88 -12.13 -12.57 2.88
N VAL A 89 -11.38 -13.31 2.07
CA VAL A 89 -10.25 -12.78 1.33
C VAL A 89 -10.80 -11.85 0.25
N GLU A 90 -10.23 -10.66 0.13
CA GLU A 90 -10.49 -9.74 -0.98
C GLU A 90 -10.39 -10.51 -2.30
N LYS A 91 -11.38 -10.40 -3.19
CA LYS A 91 -11.31 -11.08 -4.49
C LYS A 91 -10.24 -10.40 -5.33
N ILE A 92 -9.08 -11.05 -5.43
CA ILE A 92 -7.93 -10.57 -6.22
C ILE A 92 -8.00 -11.17 -7.62
N SER A 93 -7.95 -10.32 -8.64
CA SER A 93 -7.82 -10.75 -10.03
C SER A 93 -6.36 -10.89 -10.46
N GLU A 94 -6.11 -11.61 -11.55
CA GLU A 94 -4.76 -11.72 -12.13
C GLU A 94 -4.22 -10.36 -12.60
N GLU A 95 -5.08 -9.46 -13.07
CA GLU A 95 -4.69 -8.08 -13.38
C GLU A 95 -4.18 -7.32 -12.16
N ASP A 96 -4.83 -7.50 -10.99
CA ASP A 96 -4.39 -6.86 -9.75
C ASP A 96 -3.01 -7.38 -9.32
N ILE A 97 -2.77 -8.68 -9.48
CA ILE A 97 -1.47 -9.31 -9.21
C ILE A 97 -0.40 -8.71 -10.13
N ASN A 98 -0.63 -8.72 -11.43
CA ASN A 98 0.31 -8.22 -12.42
C ASN A 98 0.68 -6.74 -12.19
N GLU A 99 -0.29 -5.90 -11.81
CA GLU A 99 -0.01 -4.50 -11.49
C GLU A 99 0.80 -4.35 -10.19
N ALA A 100 0.49 -5.14 -9.16
CA ALA A 100 1.14 -5.09 -7.84
C ALA A 100 2.53 -5.76 -7.80
N GLU A 101 2.83 -6.70 -8.70
CA GLU A 101 4.16 -7.31 -8.81
C GLU A 101 5.24 -6.26 -9.07
N LEU A 102 4.94 -5.25 -9.92
CA LEU A 102 5.86 -4.15 -10.19
C LEU A 102 6.21 -3.36 -8.93
N SER A 103 5.31 -3.33 -7.94
CA SER A 103 5.55 -2.70 -6.63
C SER A 103 6.45 -3.55 -5.73
N ALA A 104 6.43 -4.88 -5.86
CA ALA A 104 7.34 -5.78 -5.14
C ALA A 104 8.79 -5.66 -5.64
N LEU A 105 8.98 -5.38 -6.93
CA LEU A 105 10.31 -5.27 -7.55
C LEU A 105 11.17 -4.13 -7.01
N VAL A 106 10.58 -3.14 -6.33
CA VAL A 106 11.33 -2.06 -5.65
C VAL A 106 12.27 -2.63 -4.59
N SER A 107 11.84 -3.68 -3.88
CA SER A 107 12.66 -4.34 -2.84
C SER A 107 13.82 -5.15 -3.41
N ALA A 108 13.67 -5.71 -4.62
CA ALA A 108 14.69 -6.56 -5.25
C ALA A 108 15.91 -5.78 -5.78
N LYS A 109 15.77 -4.48 -6.07
CA LYS A 109 16.86 -3.64 -6.60
C LYS A 109 17.88 -3.19 -5.55
N LYS A 110 17.70 -3.55 -4.27
CA LYS A 110 18.65 -3.25 -3.18
C LYS A 110 19.77 -4.29 -3.02
N SER A 111 19.82 -5.35 -3.85
CA SER A 111 20.86 -6.40 -3.78
C SER A 111 22.14 -6.02 -4.54
#